data_AF-U6FC38-F1
#
_entry.id   AF-U6FC38-F1
#
_cell.length_a   1.000
_cell.length_b   1.000
_cell.length_c   1.000
_cell.angle_alpha   90.00
_cell.angle_beta   90.00
_cell.angle_gamma   90.00
#
_symmetry.space_group_name_H-M   'P 1'
#
loop_
_entity.id
_entity.type
_entity.pdbx_description
1 polymer ?
#
loop_
_entity_poly.entity_id
_entity_poly.type
_entity_poly.pdbx_seq_one_letter_code
_entity_poly.pdbx_strand_id
1 'polypeptide(L)'
;MLNVIGGLDHYDKGDLIINGKSTKNFKETDWDAYRNNSVGFIFQNYNLIPHLSIIANVELGMNLSGVGKKERHEKAIAALTKGGLEEHINKRPN
;
A
#
# COMPACT_ATOMS: atom_id res chain seq x y z
N MET A 1 11.62 6.82 12.14
CA MET A 1 10.74 7.99 11.97
C MET A 1 9.71 7.80 10.85
N LEU A 2 10.10 7.41 9.62
CA LEU A 2 9.14 7.14 8.53
C LEU A 2 8.11 6.06 8.88
N ASN A 3 8.51 5.02 9.63
CA ASN A 3 7.60 3.97 10.07
C ASN A 3 6.46 4.50 10.96
N VAL A 4 6.76 5.44 11.86
CA VAL A 4 5.75 6.08 12.72
C VAL A 4 4.80 6.95 11.89
N ILE A 5 5.34 7.74 10.95
CA ILE A 5 4.53 8.59 10.06
C ILE A 5 3.61 7.72 9.19
N GLY A 6 4.12 6.59 8.69
CA GLY A 6 3.34 5.64 7.90
C GLY A 6 2.37 4.79 8.72
N GLY A 7 2.39 4.88 10.06
CA GLY A 7 1.57 4.05 10.93
C GLY A 7 1.98 2.57 10.95
N LEU A 8 3.23 2.24 10.62
CA LEU A 8 3.83 0.91 10.82
C LEU A 8 4.41 0.73 12.24
N ASP A 9 4.58 1.82 12.97
CA ASP A 9 5.13 1.85 14.32
C ASP A 9 4.41 2.90 15.16
N HIS A 10 4.52 2.80 16.49
CA HIS A 10 3.87 3.72 17.42
C HIS A 10 4.86 4.76 17.95
N TYR A 11 4.38 5.95 18.25
CA TYR A 11 5.16 6.95 18.98
C TYR A 11 4.94 6.81 20.48
N ASP A 12 6.01 6.96 21.27
CA ASP A 12 5.91 6.86 22.72
C ASP A 12 5.27 8.09 23.37
N LYS A 13 5.51 9.27 22.80
CA LYS A 13 5.02 10.57 23.31
C LYS A 13 4.75 11.52 22.15
N GLY A 14 3.82 12.45 22.37
CA GLY A 14 3.43 13.48 21.41
C GLY A 14 2.06 13.23 20.80
N ASP A 15 1.83 13.81 19.62
CA ASP A 15 0.60 13.68 18.87
C ASP A 15 0.90 13.75 17.37
N LEU A 16 0.45 12.76 16.62
CA LEU A 16 0.50 12.80 15.17
C LEU A 16 -0.86 13.28 14.67
N ILE A 17 -0.84 14.34 13.86
CA ILE A 17 -2.06 14.90 13.26
C ILE A 17 -2.09 14.51 11.79
N ILE A 18 -3.08 13.71 11.40
CA ILE A 18 -3.30 13.26 10.02
C ILE A 18 -4.58 13.90 9.52
N ASN A 19 -4.51 14.67 8.43
CA ASN A 19 -5.66 15.36 7.83
C ASN A 19 -6.47 16.18 8.87
N GLY A 20 -5.78 16.83 9.82
CA GLY A 20 -6.41 17.62 10.89
C GLY A 20 -6.97 16.82 12.06
N LYS A 21 -6.84 15.48 12.07
CA LYS A 21 -7.32 14.61 13.16
C LYS A 21 -6.15 14.07 13.97
N SER A 22 -6.25 14.17 15.30
CA SER A 22 -5.28 13.55 16.22
C SER A 22 -5.39 12.02 16.20
N THR A 23 -4.24 11.36 16.20
CA THR A 23 -4.13 9.89 16.24
C THR A 23 -4.10 9.31 17.65
N LYS A 24 -4.12 10.13 18.71
CA LYS A 24 -4.01 9.63 20.10
C LYS A 24 -5.07 8.58 20.47
N ASN A 25 -6.25 8.68 19.88
CA ASN A 25 -7.37 7.79 20.14
C ASN A 25 -7.66 6.85 18.94
N PHE A 26 -6.74 6.73 17.99
CA PHE A 26 -6.88 5.78 16.90
C PHE A 26 -6.88 4.36 17.47
N LYS A 27 -7.84 3.56 17.04
CA LYS A 27 -7.84 2.11 17.23
C LYS A 27 -7.08 1.45 16.08
N GLU A 28 -6.79 0.17 16.21
CA GLU A 28 -6.16 -0.60 15.12
C GLU A 28 -6.90 -0.44 13.79
N THR A 29 -8.24 -0.43 13.82
CA THR A 29 -9.09 -0.21 12.64
C THR A 29 -8.90 1.17 12.00
N ASP A 30 -8.65 2.21 12.81
CA ASP A 30 -8.36 3.55 12.28
C ASP A 30 -6.99 3.58 11.60
N TRP A 31 -6.00 2.89 12.19
CA TRP A 31 -4.68 2.74 11.61
C TRP A 31 -4.70 1.92 10.32
N ASP A 32 -5.47 0.85 10.25
CA ASP A 32 -5.70 0.08 9.01
C ASP A 32 -6.28 0.97 7.92
N ALA A 33 -7.32 1.75 8.24
CA ALA A 33 -7.93 2.67 7.30
C ALA A 33 -6.94 3.75 6.83
N TYR A 34 -6.10 4.28 7.73
CA TYR A 34 -5.06 5.25 7.37
C TYR A 34 -4.04 4.63 6.41
N ARG A 35 -3.50 3.45 6.73
CA ARG A 35 -2.54 2.74 5.89
C ARG A 35 -3.11 2.44 4.50
N ASN A 36 -4.34 1.94 4.43
CA ASN A 36 -4.94 1.49 3.17
C ASN A 36 -5.39 2.63 2.24
N ASN A 37 -5.57 3.85 2.75
CA ASN A 37 -6.15 4.95 1.98
C ASN A 37 -5.23 6.17 1.84
N SER A 38 -4.23 6.35 2.71
CA SER A 38 -3.43 7.58 2.76
C SER A 38 -1.92 7.34 2.61
N VAL A 39 -1.45 6.10 2.79
CA VAL A 39 -0.01 5.81 2.83
C VAL A 39 0.36 4.76 1.79
N GLY A 40 1.39 5.06 0.99
CA GLY A 40 2.07 4.08 0.15
C GLY A 40 3.52 3.89 0.62
N PHE A 41 3.98 2.64 0.71
CA PHE A 41 5.35 2.32 1.09
C PHE A 41 6.17 1.89 -0.10
N ILE A 42 7.37 2.46 -0.22
CA ILE A 42 8.43 1.99 -1.12
C ILE A 42 9.59 1.57 -0.24
N PHE A 43 9.96 0.29 -0.32
CA PHE A 43 11.01 -0.31 0.50
C PHE A 43 12.31 -0.45 -0.30
N GLN A 44 13.46 -0.42 0.38
CA GLN A 44 14.76 -0.63 -0.28
C GLN A 44 14.90 -2.05 -0.84
N ASN A 45 14.41 -3.05 -0.09
CA ASN A 45 14.14 -4.38 -0.62
C ASN A 45 12.68 -4.38 -1.08
N TYR A 46 12.41 -4.72 -2.33
CA TYR A 46 11.11 -4.50 -2.97
C TYR A 46 9.90 -5.16 -2.29
N ASN A 47 10.11 -6.04 -1.28
CA ASN A 47 9.07 -6.72 -0.50
C ASN A 47 7.97 -7.36 -1.37
N LEU A 48 8.34 -7.75 -2.60
CA LEU A 48 7.44 -8.42 -3.53
C LEU A 48 7.30 -9.89 -3.11
N ILE A 49 6.10 -10.42 -3.29
CA ILE A 49 5.81 -11.83 -3.08
C ILE A 49 6.31 -12.59 -4.32
N PRO A 50 7.39 -13.39 -4.22
CA PRO A 50 8.14 -13.87 -5.38
C PRO A 50 7.40 -14.93 -6.20
N HIS A 51 6.44 -15.63 -5.61
CA HIS A 51 5.64 -16.63 -6.30
C HIS A 51 4.44 -16.03 -7.05
N LEU A 52 4.11 -14.77 -6.80
CA LEU A 52 3.06 -14.02 -7.49
C LEU A 52 3.64 -13.32 -8.73
N SER A 53 2.81 -13.09 -9.75
CA SER A 53 3.17 -12.20 -10.86
C SER A 53 3.26 -10.74 -10.40
N ILE A 54 3.89 -9.90 -11.21
CA ILE A 54 3.97 -8.45 -10.95
C ILE A 54 2.57 -7.85 -10.83
N ILE A 55 1.64 -8.18 -11.74
CA ILE A 55 0.25 -7.72 -11.63
C ILE A 55 -0.44 -8.20 -10.36
N ALA A 56 -0.24 -9.46 -9.96
CA ALA A 56 -0.85 -9.99 -8.74
C ALA A 56 -0.32 -9.30 -7.47
N ASN A 57 0.96 -8.89 -7.45
CA ASN A 57 1.51 -8.08 -6.36
C ASN A 57 0.83 -6.71 -6.28
N VAL A 58 0.60 -6.04 -7.42
CA VAL A 58 -0.09 -4.73 -7.46
C VAL A 58 -1.56 -4.86 -7.07
N GLU A 59 -2.24 -5.90 -7.56
CA GLU A 59 -3.64 -6.19 -7.21
C GLU A 59 -3.82 -6.53 -5.73
N LEU A 60 -2.85 -7.18 -5.09
CA LEU A 60 -2.93 -7.51 -3.67
C LEU A 60 -3.03 -6.26 -2.80
N GLY A 61 -2.28 -5.20 -3.12
CA GLY A 61 -2.39 -3.91 -2.42
C GLY A 61 -3.79 -3.29 -2.54
N MET A 62 -4.37 -3.31 -3.74
CA MET A 62 -5.72 -2.79 -3.99
C MET A 62 -6.83 -3.67 -3.38
N ASN A 63 -6.56 -4.95 -3.09
CA ASN A 63 -7.50 -5.83 -2.39
C ASN A 63 -7.82 -5.30 -1.00
N LEU A 64 -6.78 -4.85 -0.30
CA LEU A 64 -6.86 -4.39 1.08
C LEU A 64 -7.66 -3.09 1.19
N SER A 65 -7.69 -2.29 0.13
CA SER A 65 -8.53 -1.10 0.00
C SER A 65 -9.97 -1.40 -0.46
N GLY A 66 -10.36 -2.68 -0.60
CA GLY A 66 -11.74 -3.09 -0.92
C GLY A 66 -12.15 -2.91 -2.39
N VAL A 67 -11.21 -2.71 -3.32
CA VAL A 67 -11.52 -2.49 -4.74
C VAL A 67 -12.01 -3.78 -5.41
N GLY A 68 -13.10 -3.73 -6.18
CA GLY A 68 -13.66 -4.89 -6.88
C GLY A 68 -12.66 -5.55 -7.83
N LYS A 69 -12.77 -6.87 -8.05
CA LYS A 69 -11.79 -7.66 -8.83
C LYS A 69 -11.51 -7.06 -10.22
N LYS A 70 -12.56 -6.72 -10.97
CA LYS A 70 -12.44 -6.18 -12.33
C LYS A 70 -11.75 -4.82 -12.34
N GLU A 71 -12.23 -3.90 -11.50
CA GLU A 71 -11.71 -2.54 -11.39
C GLU A 71 -10.24 -2.53 -10.95
N ARG A 72 -9.88 -3.40 -10.01
CA ARG A 72 -8.50 -3.56 -9.54
C ARG A 72 -7.57 -4.08 -10.62
N HIS A 73 -8.02 -5.03 -11.44
CA HIS A 73 -7.23 -5.52 -12.56
C HIS A 73 -6.93 -4.39 -13.56
N GLU A 74 -7.95 -3.62 -13.92
CA GLU A 74 -7.81 -2.47 -14.82
C GLU A 74 -6.88 -1.39 -14.24
N LYS A 75 -7.04 -1.06 -12.95
CA LYS A 75 -6.16 -0.11 -12.24
C LYS A 75 -4.72 -0.62 -12.14
N ALA A 76 -4.52 -1.91 -11.91
CA ALA A 76 -3.19 -2.50 -11.80
C ALA A 76 -2.44 -2.44 -13.14
N ILE A 77 -3.12 -2.76 -14.25
CA ILE A 77 -2.56 -2.61 -15.60
C ILE A 77 -2.21 -1.15 -15.86
N ALA A 78 -3.13 -0.22 -15.62
CA ALA A 78 -2.88 1.20 -15.85
C ALA A 78 -1.70 1.74 -15.03
N ALA A 79 -1.56 1.31 -13.76
CA ALA A 79 -0.43 1.69 -12.92
C ALA A 79 0.90 1.14 -13.43
N LEU A 80 0.93 -0.13 -13.87
CA LEU A 80 2.12 -0.77 -14.42
C LEU A 80 2.54 -0.16 -15.76
N THR A 81 1.59 0.12 -16.66
CA THR A 81 1.86 0.81 -17.92
C THR A 81 2.43 2.21 -17.67
N LYS A 82 1.86 2.97 -16.72
CA LYS A 82 2.39 4.29 -16.34
C LYS A 82 3.80 4.21 -15.76
N GLY A 83 4.13 3.10 -15.09
CA GLY A 83 5.48 2.80 -14.58
C GLY A 83 6.45 2.21 -15.61
N GLY A 84 6.04 2.04 -16.87
CA GLY A 84 6.87 1.46 -17.93
C GLY A 84 7.06 -0.07 -17.83
N LEU A 85 6.17 -0.78 -17.13
CA LEU A 85 6.28 -2.21 -16.84
C LEU A 85 5.30 -3.09 -17.64
N GLU A 86 4.76 -2.58 -18.74
CA GLU A 86 3.73 -3.27 -19.54
C GLU A 86 4.17 -4.66 -20.02
N GLU A 87 5.42 -4.80 -20.48
CA GLU A 87 5.97 -6.08 -20.94
C GLU A 87 6.28 -7.07 -19.80
N HIS A 88 6.20 -6.62 -18.55
CA HIS A 88 6.55 -7.40 -17.36
C HIS A 88 5.34 -7.81 -16.53
N ILE A 89 4.13 -7.38 -16.89
CA ILE A 89 2.87 -7.60 -16.13
C ILE A 89 2.71 -9.06 -15.66
N ASN A 90 2.97 -10.03 -16.53
CA ASN A 90 2.80 -11.47 -16.24
C ASN A 90 4.06 -12.17 -15.70
N LYS A 91 5.19 -11.48 -15.62
CA LYS A 91 6.44 -12.05 -15.10
C LYS A 91 6.39 -12.12 -13.57
N ARG A 92 7.20 -13.01 -13.00
CA ARG A 92 7.46 -13.04 -11.56
C ARG A 92 8.61 -12.08 -11.23
N PRO A 93 8.72 -11.59 -9.97
CA PRO A 93 9.78 -10.69 -9.51
C PRO A 93 11.24 -11.20 -9.60
N ASN A 94 11.48 -12.42 -10.10
CA ASN A 94 12.79 -13.06 -10.20
C ASN A 94 13.26 -13.14 -11.65
#